data_AF-A0A9X6Z895-F1
#
_entry.id   AF-A0A9X6Z895-F1
#
_cell.length_a   1.000
_cell.length_b   1.000
_cell.length_c   1.000
_cell.angle_alpha   90.00
_cell.angle_beta   90.00
_cell.angle_gamma   90.00
#
_symmetry.space_group_name_H-M   'P 1'
#
loop_
_entity.id
_entity.type
_entity.pdbx_description
1 polymer ?
#
loop_
_entity_poly.entity_id
_entity_poly.type
_entity_poly.pdbx_seq_one_letter_code
_entity_poly.pdbx_strand_id
1 'polypeptide(L)'
;MNLEELFKKWVNHPKEGSGRSNLDKTDVCWKQVLQNIRNWENSDIPEEYELAKNLLYTGKIRRVHLDHKEVNYNNHYVSWTSTENLKDLYWFYPSCKHTIITAEATKDNPGISVKGFIEAAKKFVDENYEINSPAIRKEQEVIFPLEEKSVLNIEKIN
;
A
#
# COMPACT_ATOMS: atom_id res chain seq x y z
N MET A 1 10.05 -12.07 -10.89
CA MET A 1 10.12 -11.71 -9.46
C MET A 1 8.91 -12.34 -8.82
N ASN A 2 9.10 -13.16 -7.79
CA ASN A 2 7.96 -13.72 -7.06
C ASN A 2 7.30 -12.61 -6.21
N LEU A 3 6.07 -12.86 -5.73
CA LEU A 3 5.28 -11.86 -4.99
C LEU A 3 6.01 -11.40 -3.72
N GLU A 4 6.61 -12.34 -3.01
CA GLU A 4 7.37 -12.06 -1.79
C GLU A 4 8.55 -11.11 -2.02
N GLU A 5 9.38 -11.37 -3.03
CA GLU A 5 10.51 -10.51 -3.40
C GLU A 5 10.04 -9.09 -3.75
N LEU A 6 8.88 -8.96 -4.41
CA LEU A 6 8.30 -7.67 -4.74
C LEU A 6 7.95 -6.88 -3.47
N PHE A 7 7.23 -7.50 -2.53
CA PHE A 7 6.89 -6.88 -1.25
C PHE A 7 8.13 -6.56 -0.40
N LYS A 8 9.10 -7.48 -0.33
CA LYS A 8 10.36 -7.25 0.40
C LYS A 8 11.13 -6.06 -0.17
N LYS A 9 11.25 -5.96 -1.50
CA LYS A 9 11.88 -4.79 -2.14
C LYS A 9 11.08 -3.52 -1.91
N TRP A 10 9.75 -3.59 -1.99
CA TRP A 10 8.88 -2.45 -1.74
C TRP A 10 9.05 -1.90 -0.33
N VAL A 11 8.97 -2.73 0.71
CA VAL A 11 9.10 -2.28 2.10
C VAL A 11 10.51 -1.79 2.43
N ASN A 12 11.54 -2.34 1.77
CA ASN A 12 12.94 -1.98 2.04
C ASN A 12 13.46 -0.80 1.21
N HIS A 13 12.80 -0.39 0.11
CA HIS A 13 13.29 0.68 -0.76
C HIS A 13 13.65 2.01 -0.05
N PRO A 14 12.95 2.46 1.01
CA PRO A 14 13.32 3.70 1.69
C PRO A 14 14.60 3.54 2.53
N LYS A 15 14.90 2.31 2.99
CA LYS A 15 16.06 2.00 3.84
C LYS A 15 17.36 1.95 3.04
N GLU A 16 17.26 1.60 1.75
CA GLU A 16 18.41 1.47 0.86
C GLU A 16 18.88 2.82 0.28
N GLY A 17 18.21 3.93 0.62
CA GLY A 17 18.63 5.30 0.28
C GLY A 17 18.59 5.67 -1.21
N SER A 18 18.34 4.71 -2.10
CA SER A 18 18.34 4.90 -3.55
C SER A 18 16.99 5.35 -4.12
N GLY A 19 15.96 5.46 -3.28
CA GLY A 19 14.60 5.71 -3.75
C GLY A 19 14.12 4.61 -4.71
N ARG A 20 13.00 4.82 -5.39
CA ARG A 20 12.56 3.87 -6.43
C ARG A 20 13.32 4.17 -7.71
N SER A 21 14.16 3.24 -8.14
CA SER A 21 15.04 3.43 -9.30
C SER A 21 14.31 3.44 -10.65
N ASN A 22 13.14 2.79 -10.76
CA ASN A 22 12.32 2.79 -11.98
C ASN A 22 10.82 2.61 -11.64
N LEU A 23 10.07 3.71 -11.70
CA LEU A 23 8.64 3.75 -11.36
C LEU A 23 7.79 2.95 -12.36
N ASP A 24 8.04 3.10 -13.66
CA ASP A 24 7.28 2.41 -14.71
C ASP A 24 7.37 0.89 -14.57
N LYS A 25 8.57 0.37 -14.32
CA LYS A 25 8.78 -1.07 -14.09
C LYS A 25 8.05 -1.55 -12.84
N THR A 26 8.04 -0.73 -11.79
CA THR A 26 7.35 -1.05 -10.53
C THR A 26 5.84 -1.08 -10.72
N ASP A 27 5.29 -0.15 -11.50
CA ASP A 27 3.87 -0.11 -11.82
C ASP A 27 3.42 -1.32 -12.64
N VAL A 28 4.23 -1.75 -13.62
CA VAL A 28 3.95 -2.97 -14.39
C VAL A 28 3.85 -4.18 -13.45
N CYS A 29 4.74 -4.29 -12.46
CA CYS A 29 4.66 -5.36 -11.46
C CYS A 29 3.37 -5.28 -10.64
N TRP A 30 2.98 -4.11 -10.14
CA TRP A 30 1.76 -3.99 -9.33
C TRP A 30 0.47 -4.22 -10.12
N LYS A 31 0.41 -3.75 -11.37
CA LYS A 31 -0.70 -4.07 -12.29
C LYS A 31 -0.81 -5.58 -12.52
N GLN A 32 0.32 -6.27 -12.71
CA GLN A 32 0.32 -7.73 -12.84
C GLN A 32 -0.15 -8.43 -11.55
N VAL A 33 0.26 -7.94 -10.38
CA VAL A 33 -0.20 -8.47 -9.10
C VAL A 33 -1.72 -8.32 -8.96
N LEU A 34 -2.29 -7.15 -9.27
CA LEU A 34 -3.74 -6.97 -9.25
C LEU A 34 -4.46 -7.92 -10.22
N GLN A 35 -3.91 -8.13 -11.41
CA GLN A 35 -4.48 -9.11 -12.35
C GLN A 35 -4.44 -10.53 -11.79
N ASN A 36 -3.33 -10.93 -11.15
CA ASN A 36 -3.21 -12.25 -10.53
C ASN A 36 -4.21 -12.41 -9.38
N ILE A 37 -4.35 -11.38 -8.54
CA ILE A 37 -5.32 -11.38 -7.44
C ILE A 37 -6.75 -11.57 -7.96
N ARG A 38 -7.13 -10.87 -9.05
CA ARG A 38 -8.45 -11.05 -9.68
C ARG A 38 -8.65 -12.47 -10.22
N ASN A 39 -7.60 -13.11 -10.72
CA ASN A 39 -7.69 -14.50 -11.15
C ASN A 39 -7.89 -15.42 -9.93
N TRP A 40 -7.16 -15.19 -8.83
CA TRP A 40 -7.27 -15.95 -7.59
C TRP A 40 -8.62 -15.77 -6.89
N GLU A 41 -9.26 -14.60 -6.95
CA GLU A 41 -10.62 -14.38 -6.44
C GLU A 41 -11.66 -15.29 -7.10
N ASN A 42 -11.39 -15.76 -8.32
CA ASN A 42 -12.25 -16.64 -9.09
C ASN A 42 -11.73 -18.09 -9.13
N SER A 43 -10.70 -18.41 -8.33
CA SER A 43 -10.11 -19.74 -8.29
C SER A 43 -10.92 -20.68 -7.41
N ASP A 44 -11.08 -21.93 -7.85
CA ASP A 44 -11.64 -23.01 -7.03
C ASP A 44 -10.63 -23.53 -5.98
N ILE A 45 -9.37 -23.10 -6.05
CA ILE A 45 -8.34 -23.45 -5.07
C ILE A 45 -8.54 -22.58 -3.82
N PRO A 46 -8.91 -23.16 -2.65
CA PRO A 46 -9.26 -22.38 -1.46
C PRO A 46 -8.14 -21.46 -0.97
N GLU A 47 -6.89 -21.89 -1.13
CA GLU A 47 -5.70 -21.13 -0.72
C GLU A 47 -5.50 -19.88 -1.58
N GLU A 48 -5.70 -19.98 -2.90
CA GLU A 48 -5.61 -18.85 -3.82
C GLU A 48 -6.73 -17.84 -3.54
N TYR A 49 -7.95 -18.33 -3.38
CA TYR A 49 -9.10 -17.50 -3.03
C TYR A 49 -8.91 -16.74 -1.70
N GLU A 50 -8.43 -17.43 -0.68
CA GLU A 50 -8.12 -16.82 0.62
C GLU A 50 -6.96 -15.81 0.51
N LEU A 51 -5.92 -16.12 -0.26
CA LEU A 51 -4.82 -15.18 -0.53
C LEU A 51 -5.34 -13.91 -1.21
N ALA A 52 -6.21 -14.04 -2.21
CA ALA A 52 -6.80 -12.93 -2.95
C ALA A 52 -7.58 -11.99 -2.02
N LYS A 53 -8.45 -12.55 -1.17
CA LYS A 53 -9.23 -11.80 -0.17
C LYS A 53 -8.36 -11.01 0.78
N ASN A 54 -7.26 -11.59 1.24
CA ASN A 54 -6.37 -10.92 2.18
C ASN A 54 -5.60 -9.79 1.50
N LEU A 55 -5.20 -9.96 0.24
CA LEU A 55 -4.42 -8.97 -0.50
C LEU A 55 -5.24 -7.75 -0.96
N LEU A 56 -6.53 -7.91 -1.25
CA LEU A 56 -7.34 -6.79 -1.70
C LEU A 56 -7.74 -5.87 -0.55
N TYR A 57 -7.53 -4.58 -0.78
CA TYR A 57 -8.03 -3.53 0.09
C TYR A 57 -9.10 -2.71 -0.64
N THR A 58 -10.23 -2.50 0.03
CA THR A 58 -11.25 -1.53 -0.34
C THR A 58 -11.57 -0.66 0.87
N GLY A 59 -11.84 0.62 0.64
CA GLY A 59 -12.08 1.60 1.69
C GLY A 59 -11.22 2.85 1.54
N LYS A 60 -11.28 3.72 2.56
CA LYS A 60 -10.55 4.98 2.56
C LYS A 60 -9.08 4.75 2.87
N ILE A 61 -8.24 5.39 2.08
CA ILE A 61 -6.79 5.41 2.27
C ILE A 61 -6.31 6.85 2.35
N ARG A 62 -5.22 7.08 3.07
CA ARG A 62 -4.63 8.40 3.28
C ARG A 62 -3.15 8.40 2.91
N ARG A 63 -2.67 9.53 2.41
CA ARG A 63 -1.25 9.79 2.17
C ARG A 63 -0.91 11.13 2.78
N VAL A 64 0.14 11.14 3.60
CA VAL A 64 0.60 12.36 4.29
C VAL A 64 1.88 12.84 3.61
N HIS A 65 1.93 14.12 3.24
CA HIS A 65 3.15 14.78 2.78
C HIS A 65 3.57 15.80 3.83
N LEU A 66 4.87 15.81 4.15
CA LEU A 66 5.47 16.89 4.93
C LEU A 66 5.60 18.13 4.06
N ASP A 67 5.30 19.28 4.67
CA ASP A 67 5.19 20.58 4.03
C ASP A 67 4.06 20.64 2.99
N HIS A 68 3.55 21.83 2.69
CA HIS A 68 2.41 22.03 1.78
C HIS A 68 2.76 21.78 0.32
N LYS A 69 3.20 20.56 0.01
CA LYS A 69 3.56 20.11 -1.32
C LYS A 69 2.33 20.01 -2.20
N GLU A 70 2.50 20.43 -3.44
CA GLU A 70 1.49 20.19 -4.46
C GLU A 70 1.38 18.69 -4.76
N VAL A 71 0.15 18.24 -4.99
CA VAL A 71 -0.11 16.85 -5.32
C VAL A 71 0.11 16.66 -6.81
N ASN A 72 1.13 15.86 -7.17
CA ASN A 72 1.40 15.50 -8.55
C ASN A 72 0.75 14.15 -8.89
N TYR A 73 -0.42 14.20 -9.56
CA TYR A 73 -1.15 13.02 -10.02
C TYR A 73 -0.43 12.38 -11.20
N ASN A 74 0.44 11.42 -10.91
CA ASN A 74 1.27 10.72 -11.90
C ASN A 74 0.79 9.29 -12.19
N ASN A 75 -0.31 8.85 -11.56
CA ASN A 75 -0.86 7.49 -11.66
C ASN A 75 0.12 6.36 -11.26
N HIS A 76 1.29 6.69 -10.71
CA HIS A 76 2.22 5.69 -10.20
C HIS A 76 1.66 5.08 -8.92
N TYR A 77 1.93 3.79 -8.72
CA TYR A 77 1.60 3.12 -7.47
C TYR A 77 2.47 3.70 -6.37
N VAL A 78 1.84 4.20 -5.31
CA VAL A 78 2.52 4.76 -4.14
C VAL A 78 2.01 4.13 -2.86
N SER A 79 2.72 4.43 -1.77
CA SER A 79 2.35 3.98 -0.44
C SER A 79 1.23 4.87 0.12
N TRP A 80 0.19 4.25 0.63
CA TRP A 80 -0.88 4.87 1.37
C TRP A 80 -1.03 4.14 2.71
N THR A 81 -1.77 4.73 3.62
CA THR A 81 -2.16 4.09 4.88
C THR A 81 -3.66 3.92 4.94
N SER A 82 -4.13 2.76 5.39
CA SER A 82 -5.53 2.56 5.78
C SER A 82 -5.79 2.89 7.26
N THR A 83 -4.79 3.34 8.02
CA THR A 83 -4.98 3.69 9.43
C THR A 83 -5.88 4.91 9.57
N GLU A 84 -6.77 4.86 10.56
CA GLU A 84 -7.59 6.01 10.93
C GLU A 84 -6.82 7.01 11.78
N ASN A 85 -5.90 6.51 12.62
CA ASN A 85 -5.09 7.33 13.50
C ASN A 85 -3.72 7.59 12.89
N LEU A 86 -3.54 8.73 12.24
CA LEU A 86 -2.28 9.09 11.58
C LEU A 86 -1.07 9.16 12.53
N LYS A 87 -1.30 9.28 13.86
CA LYS A 87 -0.23 9.19 14.87
C LYS A 87 0.41 7.80 14.96
N ASP A 88 -0.18 6.79 14.32
CA ASP A 88 0.41 5.47 14.19
C ASP A 88 1.50 5.39 13.09
N LEU A 89 1.63 6.42 12.24
CA LEU A 89 2.75 6.55 11.31
C LEU A 89 4.02 6.91 12.07
N TYR A 90 5.08 6.10 11.96
CA TYR A 90 6.27 6.22 12.81
C TYR A 90 6.99 7.57 12.65
N TRP A 91 6.84 8.18 11.48
CA TRP A 91 7.48 9.43 11.08
C TRP A 91 6.53 10.64 11.15
N PHE A 92 5.26 10.44 11.51
CA PHE A 92 4.28 11.51 11.53
C PHE A 92 4.32 12.30 12.84
N TYR A 93 4.59 13.59 12.72
CA TYR A 93 4.58 14.53 13.83
C TYR A 93 3.46 15.56 13.60
N PRO A 94 2.37 15.56 14.40
CA PRO A 94 1.25 16.48 14.21
C PRO A 94 1.62 17.97 14.26
N SER A 95 2.74 18.30 14.89
CA SER A 95 3.25 19.68 15.03
C SER A 95 3.91 20.24 13.77
N CYS A 96 4.19 19.39 12.77
CA CYS A 96 4.76 19.83 11.50
C CYS A 96 3.66 20.23 10.53
N LYS A 97 3.95 21.14 9.60
CA LYS A 97 3.03 21.40 8.48
C LYS A 97 2.90 20.15 7.63
N HIS A 98 1.66 19.79 7.28
CA HIS A 98 1.41 18.60 6.49
C HIS A 98 0.20 18.76 5.58
N THR A 99 0.25 18.04 4.46
CA THR A 99 -0.88 17.84 3.55
C THR A 99 -1.36 16.40 3.67
N ILE A 100 -2.65 16.22 3.92
CA ILE A 100 -3.31 14.91 3.95
C ILE A 100 -4.14 14.78 2.68
N ILE A 101 -3.89 13.73 1.92
CA ILE A 101 -4.67 13.35 0.75
C ILE A 101 -5.50 12.14 1.15
N THR A 102 -6.83 12.22 1.04
CA THR A 102 -7.70 11.04 1.21
C THR A 102 -8.18 10.57 -0.15
N ALA A 103 -8.06 9.27 -0.40
CA ALA A 103 -8.59 8.60 -1.57
C ALA A 103 -9.45 7.40 -1.17
N GLU A 104 -10.14 6.82 -2.13
CA GLU A 104 -10.94 5.60 -1.94
C GLU A 104 -10.51 4.49 -2.90
N ALA A 105 -10.17 3.35 -2.32
CA ALA A 105 -10.00 2.10 -3.05
C ALA A 105 -11.36 1.40 -3.16
N THR A 106 -11.78 1.10 -4.38
CA THR A 106 -13.09 0.50 -4.67
C THR A 106 -12.92 -0.93 -5.20
N LYS A 107 -14.01 -1.66 -5.44
CA LYS A 107 -13.93 -2.97 -6.09
C LYS A 107 -13.35 -2.89 -7.50
N ASP A 108 -13.69 -1.82 -8.24
CA ASP A 108 -13.23 -1.61 -9.61
C ASP A 108 -11.76 -1.16 -9.67
N ASN A 109 -11.31 -0.43 -8.65
CA ASN A 109 -9.94 0.01 -8.46
C ASN A 109 -9.48 -0.25 -7.00
N PRO A 110 -9.08 -1.49 -6.67
CA PRO A 110 -8.71 -1.85 -5.31
C PRO A 110 -7.25 -1.51 -5.02
N GLY A 111 -6.93 -1.40 -3.73
CA GLY A 111 -5.55 -1.34 -3.23
C GLY A 111 -4.99 -2.73 -2.94
N ILE A 112 -3.67 -2.80 -2.80
CA ILE A 112 -2.96 -4.01 -2.38
C ILE A 112 -2.49 -3.84 -0.93
N SER A 113 -2.97 -4.70 -0.03
CA SER A 113 -2.71 -4.66 1.41
C SER A 113 -1.38 -5.33 1.75
N VAL A 114 -0.41 -4.57 2.26
CA VAL A 114 0.86 -5.14 2.78
C VAL A 114 0.60 -5.97 4.03
N LYS A 115 -0.29 -5.49 4.91
CA LYS A 115 -0.74 -6.25 6.09
C LYS A 115 -1.39 -7.57 5.66
N GLY A 116 -2.26 -7.51 4.66
CA GLY A 116 -2.92 -8.67 4.08
C GLY A 116 -1.94 -9.73 3.56
N PHE A 117 -0.89 -9.28 2.86
CA PHE A 117 0.19 -10.16 2.42
C PHE A 117 0.89 -10.85 3.61
N ILE A 118 1.23 -10.10 4.66
CA ILE A 118 1.89 -10.65 5.87
C ILE A 118 1.00 -11.68 6.54
N GLU A 119 -0.29 -11.40 6.74
CA GLU A 119 -1.21 -12.34 7.39
C GLU A 119 -1.45 -13.59 6.56
N ALA A 120 -1.50 -13.48 5.23
CA ALA A 120 -1.55 -14.64 4.35
C ALA A 120 -0.25 -15.48 4.43
N ALA A 121 0.92 -14.83 4.41
CA ALA A 121 2.19 -15.53 4.57
C ALA A 121 2.31 -16.22 5.94
N LYS A 122 1.80 -15.60 7.01
CA LYS A 122 1.70 -16.24 8.33
C LYS A 122 0.87 -17.50 8.34
N LYS A 123 -0.26 -17.45 7.63
CA LYS A 123 -1.20 -18.59 7.56
C LYS A 123 -0.66 -19.75 6.73
N PHE A 124 0.05 -19.47 5.63
CA PHE A 124 0.40 -20.48 4.62
C PHE A 124 1.88 -20.86 4.56
N VAL A 125 2.78 -20.05 5.13
CA VAL A 125 4.24 -20.23 5.00
C VAL A 125 4.91 -20.39 6.38
N ASP A 126 4.80 -19.38 7.24
CA ASP A 126 5.45 -19.35 8.56
C ASP A 126 4.69 -18.42 9.50
N GLU A 127 4.15 -18.92 10.61
CA GLU A 127 3.39 -18.13 11.60
C GLU A 127 4.14 -16.91 12.14
N ASN A 128 5.48 -16.91 12.09
CA ASN A 128 6.36 -15.83 12.52
C ASN A 128 6.77 -14.88 11.39
N TYR A 129 6.19 -15.03 10.19
CA TYR A 129 6.53 -14.25 9.01
C TYR A 129 6.35 -12.74 9.24
N GLU A 130 7.37 -11.97 8.87
CA GLU A 130 7.38 -10.52 8.99
C GLU A 130 8.28 -9.89 7.92
N ILE A 131 7.81 -8.81 7.30
CA ILE A 131 8.63 -7.96 6.41
C ILE A 131 8.72 -6.52 6.90
N ASN A 132 7.79 -6.11 7.76
CA ASN A 132 7.72 -4.77 8.31
C ASN A 132 8.51 -4.68 9.61
N SER A 133 9.11 -3.51 9.89
CA SER A 133 9.64 -3.28 11.22
C SER A 133 8.49 -3.13 12.24
N PRO A 134 8.68 -3.45 13.53
CA PRO A 134 7.65 -3.25 14.54
C PRO A 134 7.06 -1.85 14.57
N ALA A 135 7.87 -0.83 14.26
CA ALA A 135 7.47 0.58 14.21
C ALA A 135 6.42 0.88 13.13
N ILE A 136 6.39 0.13 12.03
CA ILE A 136 5.51 0.42 10.88
C ILE A 136 4.31 -0.52 10.77
N ARG A 137 4.19 -1.49 11.69
CA ARG A 137 3.05 -2.45 11.71
C ARG A 137 1.69 -1.76 11.78
N LYS A 138 1.62 -0.64 12.51
CA LYS A 138 0.38 0.12 12.70
C LYS A 138 0.05 1.05 11.54
N GLU A 139 0.96 1.24 10.59
CA GLU A 139 0.72 2.08 9.42
C GLU A 139 -0.27 1.46 8.45
N GLN A 140 -0.48 0.14 8.50
CA GLN A 140 -1.42 -0.57 7.62
C GLN A 140 -1.26 -0.12 6.16
N GLU A 141 -0.05 -0.34 5.62
CA GLU A 141 0.30 0.13 4.29
C GLU A 141 -0.58 -0.52 3.20
N VAL A 142 -1.07 0.33 2.30
CA VAL A 142 -1.80 -0.03 1.10
C VAL A 142 -1.09 0.56 -0.11
N ILE A 143 -0.82 -0.28 -1.10
CA ILE A 143 -0.21 0.13 -2.37
C ILE A 143 -1.34 0.47 -3.34
N PHE A 144 -1.37 1.71 -3.81
CA PHE A 144 -2.47 2.23 -4.63
C PHE A 144 -2.00 3.38 -5.53
N PRO A 145 -2.53 3.53 -6.77
CA PRO A 145 -2.07 4.57 -7.68
C PRO A 145 -2.53 5.97 -7.24
N LEU A 146 -1.67 6.97 -7.44
CA LEU A 146 -2.01 8.37 -7.18
C LEU A 146 -2.78 8.96 -8.38
N GLU A 147 -4.03 8.54 -8.53
CA GLU A 147 -4.95 8.97 -9.59
C GLU A 147 -5.90 10.05 -9.06
N GLU A 148 -6.07 11.14 -9.82
CA GLU A 148 -6.94 12.26 -9.44
C GLU A 148 -8.39 11.83 -9.17
N LYS A 149 -8.94 10.99 -10.04
CA LYS A 149 -10.33 10.48 -9.95
C LYS A 149 -10.62 9.69 -8.66
N SER A 150 -9.59 9.19 -7.97
CA SER A 150 -9.73 8.42 -6.73
C SER A 150 -9.63 9.28 -5.49
N VAL A 151 -9.17 10.54 -5.62
CA VAL A 151 -9.02 11.46 -4.49
C VAL A 151 -10.36 12.06 -4.09
N LEU A 152 -10.68 11.93 -2.80
CA LEU A 152 -11.89 12.47 -2.20
C LEU A 152 -11.65 13.88 -1.63
N ASN A 153 -10.51 14.10 -0.97
CA ASN A 153 -10.16 15.39 -0.39
C ASN A 153 -8.65 15.61 -0.29
N ILE A 154 -8.27 16.88 -0.15
CA ILE A 154 -6.92 17.31 0.23
C ILE A 154 -7.05 18.34 1.36
N GLU A 155 -6.40 18.07 2.47
CA GLU A 155 -6.40 18.93 3.67
C GLU A 155 -4.99 19.46 3.92
N LYS A 156 -4.86 20.77 4.08
CA LYS A 156 -3.60 21.44 4.44
C LYS A 156 -3.65 21.86 5.91
N ILE A 157 -2.75 21.31 6.73
CA ILE A 157 -2.68 21.56 8.17
C ILE A 157 -1.40 22.34 8.49
N ASN A 158 -1.55 23.45 9.21
CA ASN A 158 -0.48 24.40 9.57
C ASN A 158 0.02 24.21 11.00
#